data_AF-A0A848BU52-F1
#
_entry.id   AF-A0A848BU52-F1
#
_cell.length_a   1.000
_cell.length_b   1.000
_cell.length_c   1.000
_cell.angle_alpha   90.00
_cell.angle_beta   90.00
_cell.angle_gamma   90.00
#
_symmetry.space_group_name_H-M   'P 1'
#
loop_
_entity.id
_entity.type
_entity.pdbx_description
1 polymer ?
#
loop_
_entity_poly.entity_id
_entity_poly.type
_entity_poly.pdbx_seq_one_letter_code
_entity_poly.pdbx_strand_id
1 'polypeptide(L)'
;MKYRVLPGGDIDDKIIPVSVVFLDVKEIEKSGLSQDDAIRKVAATIQGPAAINVFDMDAVTTTSDGIVVEGAIVRMGASDNGKVNNEFGILPMQEIILSDELVEKEPHLKQWKKLFPEKKMFRGPNPKDKKIPVHNVVITGRASNNNSATEMMNIITMDEVLFPILGQLECMHHGDVLVGMTGQVISVGIGMTVAEMYGRVFPHPQFEAGDTAHGSGAYAKTLKQYIPCIVCDKKVIARLTIRALQCGCVPARDIGCSPVVLSIARAMGTPIDFDRITPAAQAELDSIGCTREWMKQTSHMTAEEVIAHADEILPGVEQAKKYHADDLLVEKEI
;
A
#
# COMPACT_ATOMS: atom_id res chain seq x y z
N MET A 1 20.99 14.83 -8.00
CA MET A 1 19.89 13.90 -7.70
C MET A 1 18.70 14.67 -7.13
N LYS A 2 17.60 14.72 -7.88
CA LYS A 2 16.34 15.32 -7.38
C LYS A 2 15.56 14.32 -6.55
N TYR A 3 14.85 14.82 -5.55
CA TYR A 3 13.95 14.02 -4.71
C TYR A 3 12.84 14.87 -4.10
N ARG A 4 11.77 14.20 -3.66
CA ARG A 4 10.63 14.85 -3.00
C ARG A 4 10.55 14.46 -1.54
N VAL A 5 10.09 15.38 -0.71
CA VAL A 5 9.91 15.16 0.73
C VAL A 5 8.52 15.61 1.13
N LEU A 6 7.75 14.72 1.76
CA LEU A 6 6.63 15.09 2.61
C LEU A 6 7.20 15.45 3.99
N PRO A 7 7.13 16.71 4.44
CA PRO A 7 7.62 17.09 5.76
C PRO A 7 6.82 16.39 6.86
N GLY A 8 7.51 15.94 7.91
CA GLY A 8 6.85 15.53 9.15
C GLY A 8 6.24 16.75 9.86
N GLY A 9 5.21 16.53 10.67
CA GLY A 9 4.45 17.59 11.33
C GLY A 9 2.97 17.28 11.35
N ASP A 10 2.16 18.23 10.89
CA ASP A 10 0.70 18.15 10.90
C ASP A 10 0.13 18.60 9.55
N ILE A 11 -0.90 17.90 9.06
CA ILE A 11 -1.68 18.31 7.90
C ILE A 11 -3.16 18.29 8.31
N ASP A 12 -3.75 19.47 8.49
CA ASP A 12 -5.15 19.63 8.92
C ASP A 12 -5.49 18.80 10.17
N ASP A 13 -4.72 18.98 11.26
CA ASP A 13 -4.84 18.32 12.55
C ASP A 13 -4.58 16.80 12.52
N LYS A 14 -3.85 16.32 11.50
CA LYS A 14 -3.45 14.91 11.33
C LYS A 14 -1.92 14.81 11.37
N ILE A 15 -1.42 14.11 12.39
CA ILE A 15 0.01 13.98 12.64
C ILE A 15 0.67 13.12 11.57
N ILE A 16 1.72 13.67 10.95
CA ILE A 16 2.68 12.96 10.12
C ILE A 16 3.97 12.78 10.94
N PRO A 17 4.18 11.62 11.58
CA PRO A 17 5.12 11.48 12.69
C PRO A 17 6.60 11.50 12.28
N VAL A 18 6.86 11.25 10.99
CA VAL A 18 8.20 11.26 10.37
C VAL A 18 8.10 11.90 9.00
N SER A 19 9.17 12.55 8.54
CA SER A 19 9.20 12.99 7.14
C SER A 19 9.23 11.76 6.21
N VAL A 20 8.60 11.84 5.04
CA VAL A 20 8.63 10.74 4.05
C VAL A 20 9.33 11.23 2.80
N VAL A 21 10.37 10.52 2.39
CA VAL A 21 11.21 10.88 1.24
C VAL A 21 10.96 9.91 0.11
N PHE A 22 10.81 10.46 -1.09
CA PHE A 22 10.59 9.71 -2.31
C PHE A 22 11.79 9.88 -3.25
N LEU A 23 12.49 8.78 -3.54
CA LEU A 23 13.62 8.73 -4.46
C LEU A 23 13.23 7.91 -5.69
N ASP A 24 13.60 8.37 -6.89
CA ASP A 24 13.46 7.60 -8.12
C ASP A 24 14.80 6.92 -8.46
N VAL A 25 14.77 5.62 -8.75
CA VAL A 25 15.95 4.86 -9.21
C VAL A 25 16.63 5.55 -10.38
N LYS A 26 15.90 6.10 -11.35
CA LYS A 26 16.49 6.80 -12.50
C LYS A 26 17.27 8.04 -12.09
N GLU A 27 16.80 8.78 -11.09
CA GLU A 27 17.52 9.96 -10.58
C GLU A 27 18.78 9.56 -9.79
N ILE A 28 18.72 8.45 -9.06
CA ILE A 28 19.87 7.86 -8.37
C ILE A 28 20.94 7.45 -9.39
N GLU A 29 20.54 6.71 -10.43
CA GLU A 29 21.43 6.22 -11.49
C GLU A 29 22.08 7.37 -12.28
N LYS A 30 21.30 8.39 -12.68
CA LYS A 30 21.83 9.60 -13.33
C LYS A 30 22.89 10.30 -12.49
N SER A 31 22.81 10.18 -11.17
CA SER A 31 23.75 10.80 -10.23
C SER A 31 24.97 9.92 -9.93
N GLY A 32 25.06 8.73 -10.53
CA GLY A 32 26.19 7.80 -10.34
C GLY A 32 26.28 7.18 -8.94
N LEU A 33 25.18 7.16 -8.19
CA LEU A 33 25.13 6.63 -6.83
C LEU A 33 24.53 5.23 -6.79
N SER A 34 24.91 4.44 -5.79
CA SER A 34 24.11 3.29 -5.40
C SER A 34 22.86 3.75 -4.65
N GLN A 35 21.82 2.92 -4.59
CA GLN A 35 20.60 3.25 -3.83
C GLN A 35 20.90 3.42 -2.32
N ASP A 36 21.83 2.65 -1.75
CA ASP A 36 22.23 2.79 -0.33
C ASP A 36 22.96 4.12 -0.08
N ASP A 37 23.88 4.49 -0.98
CA ASP A 37 24.59 5.77 -0.89
C ASP A 37 23.62 6.94 -1.06
N ALA A 38 22.65 6.83 -1.96
CA ALA A 38 21.60 7.82 -2.14
C ALA A 38 20.76 8.00 -0.86
N ILE A 39 20.31 6.90 -0.24
CA ILE A 39 19.59 6.94 1.05
C ILE A 39 20.44 7.66 2.11
N ARG A 40 21.72 7.31 2.24
CA ARG A 40 22.62 7.92 3.24
C ARG A 40 22.88 9.41 2.98
N LYS A 41 23.08 9.80 1.71
CA LYS A 41 23.29 11.20 1.33
C LYS A 41 22.05 12.04 1.55
N VAL A 42 20.87 11.53 1.19
CA VAL A 42 19.61 12.26 1.43
C VAL A 42 19.32 12.35 2.92
N ALA A 43 19.52 11.26 3.68
CA ALA A 43 19.39 11.27 5.14
C ALA A 43 20.21 12.41 5.76
N ALA A 44 21.46 12.62 5.34
CA ALA A 44 22.34 13.69 5.82
C ALA A 44 21.78 15.11 5.67
N THR A 45 20.80 15.32 4.79
CA THR A 45 20.14 16.62 4.57
C THR A 45 18.88 16.82 5.42
N ILE A 46 18.44 15.80 6.15
CA ILE A 46 17.17 15.82 6.89
C ILE A 46 17.45 15.93 8.38
N GLN A 47 16.89 16.98 8.98
CA GLN A 47 16.82 17.15 10.42
C GLN A 47 15.60 16.37 10.94
N GLY A 48 15.78 15.57 11.99
CA GLY A 48 14.71 14.75 12.56
C GLY A 48 14.51 13.37 11.92
N PRO A 49 13.46 12.65 12.33
CA PRO A 49 13.17 11.30 11.84
C PRO A 49 12.56 11.32 10.44
N ALA A 50 12.98 10.39 9.59
CA ALA A 50 12.44 10.22 8.25
C ALA A 50 12.42 8.76 7.77
N ALA A 51 11.37 8.43 7.02
CA ALA A 51 11.28 7.25 6.16
C ALA A 51 11.76 7.62 4.75
N ILE A 52 12.59 6.78 4.14
CA ILE A 52 13.17 7.02 2.81
C ILE A 52 12.84 5.85 1.89
N ASN A 53 12.07 6.12 0.84
CA ASN A 53 11.53 5.09 -0.05
C ASN A 53 12.09 5.29 -1.45
N VAL A 54 12.73 4.24 -1.98
CA VAL A 54 13.28 4.22 -3.33
C VAL A 54 12.31 3.51 -4.25
N PHE A 55 11.85 4.21 -5.28
CA PHE A 55 10.91 3.74 -6.27
C PHE A 55 11.59 3.44 -7.59
N ASP A 56 11.31 2.27 -8.14
CA ASP A 56 11.45 2.01 -9.57
C ASP A 56 10.09 2.25 -10.24
N MET A 57 9.98 3.36 -10.97
CA MET A 57 8.73 3.76 -11.64
C MET A 57 8.45 2.96 -12.92
N ASP A 58 9.42 2.20 -13.43
CA ASP A 58 9.23 1.33 -14.60
C ASP A 58 8.79 -0.09 -14.21
N ALA A 59 9.00 -0.47 -12.94
CA ALA A 59 8.58 -1.75 -12.39
C ALA A 59 7.07 -1.83 -12.07
N VAL A 60 6.62 -2.97 -11.55
CA VAL A 60 5.29 -3.19 -10.97
C VAL A 60 5.38 -3.74 -9.55
N THR A 61 4.31 -3.57 -8.78
CA THR A 61 4.13 -4.21 -7.48
C THR A 61 2.68 -4.62 -7.29
N THR A 62 2.36 -5.15 -6.10
CA THR A 62 1.00 -5.48 -5.68
C THR A 62 0.55 -4.63 -4.50
N THR A 63 -0.73 -4.25 -4.49
CA THR A 63 -1.40 -3.79 -3.26
C THR A 63 -1.65 -4.97 -2.32
N SER A 64 -2.02 -4.71 -1.07
CA SER A 64 -2.38 -5.79 -0.13
C SER A 64 -3.55 -6.65 -0.62
N ASP A 65 -4.46 -6.08 -1.42
CA ASP A 65 -5.56 -6.79 -2.08
C ASP A 65 -5.12 -7.64 -3.28
N GLY A 66 -3.84 -7.62 -3.66
CA GLY A 66 -3.34 -8.31 -4.85
C GLY A 66 -3.62 -7.59 -6.17
N ILE A 67 -3.86 -6.27 -6.15
CA ILE A 67 -4.00 -5.48 -7.38
C ILE A 67 -2.61 -5.15 -7.91
N VAL A 68 -2.32 -5.53 -9.16
CA VAL A 68 -1.03 -5.23 -9.80
C VAL A 68 -1.03 -3.79 -10.29
N VAL A 69 -0.01 -3.02 -9.90
CA VAL A 69 0.11 -1.59 -10.18
C VAL A 69 1.51 -1.22 -10.67
N GLU A 70 1.59 -0.21 -11.52
CA GLU A 70 2.85 0.35 -12.02
C GLU A 70 3.55 1.21 -10.94
N GLY A 71 4.88 1.07 -10.87
CA GLY A 71 5.73 1.65 -9.84
C GLY A 71 5.88 0.74 -8.61
N ALA A 72 7.11 0.54 -8.16
CA ALA A 72 7.40 -0.34 -7.03
C ALA A 72 8.43 0.28 -6.08
N ILE A 73 8.25 0.09 -4.78
CA ILE A 73 9.30 0.36 -3.80
C ILE A 73 10.33 -0.77 -3.93
N VAL A 74 11.57 -0.44 -4.26
CA VAL A 74 12.66 -1.41 -4.42
C VAL A 74 13.62 -1.41 -3.22
N ARG A 75 13.55 -0.37 -2.38
CA ARG A 75 14.32 -0.25 -1.15
C ARG A 75 13.63 0.70 -0.19
N MET A 76 13.67 0.37 1.09
CA MET A 76 13.23 1.28 2.14
C MET A 76 14.35 1.56 3.12
N GLY A 77 14.33 2.77 3.68
CA GLY A 77 15.27 3.25 4.67
C GLY A 77 14.57 4.00 5.80
N ALA A 78 15.25 4.08 6.93
CA ALA A 78 14.90 4.95 8.04
C ALA A 78 16.13 5.78 8.43
N SER A 79 15.92 7.04 8.75
CA SER A 79 16.97 7.95 9.20
C SER A 79 16.51 8.81 10.36
N ASP A 80 17.46 9.28 11.18
CA ASP A 80 17.20 10.31 12.18
C ASP A 80 18.42 11.22 12.34
N ASN A 81 18.20 12.53 12.23
CA ASN A 81 19.23 13.57 12.36
C ASN A 81 20.48 13.31 11.52
N GLY A 82 20.28 13.11 10.21
CA GLY A 82 21.40 12.92 9.29
C GLY A 82 22.01 11.52 9.26
N LYS A 83 21.52 10.59 10.08
CA LYS A 83 22.13 9.26 10.25
C LYS A 83 21.19 8.16 9.81
N VAL A 84 21.78 7.07 9.32
CA VAL A 84 21.12 5.81 8.98
C VAL A 84 21.83 4.71 9.75
N ASN A 85 21.08 3.88 10.47
CA ASN A 85 21.62 2.72 11.17
C ASN A 85 22.25 1.75 10.16
N ASN A 86 23.46 1.28 10.43
CA ASN A 86 24.20 0.44 9.48
C ASN A 86 23.64 -0.98 9.34
N GLU A 87 22.95 -1.48 10.36
CA GLU A 87 22.44 -2.85 10.40
C GLU A 87 20.93 -2.90 10.12
N PHE A 88 20.17 -1.95 10.65
CA PHE A 88 18.70 -1.96 10.61
C PHE A 88 18.09 -0.82 9.79
N GLY A 89 18.91 0.08 9.24
CA GLY A 89 18.43 1.33 8.66
C GLY A 89 18.05 1.26 7.18
N ILE A 90 18.38 0.16 6.48
CA ILE A 90 18.11 -0.03 5.05
C ILE A 90 17.74 -1.48 4.78
N LEU A 91 16.74 -1.71 3.93
CA LEU A 91 16.32 -3.05 3.52
C LEU A 91 15.87 -3.04 2.04
N PRO A 92 16.48 -3.87 1.18
CA PRO A 92 16.04 -4.02 -0.20
C PRO A 92 14.78 -4.89 -0.30
N MET A 93 13.97 -4.60 -1.32
CA MET A 93 12.84 -5.42 -1.71
C MET A 93 13.27 -6.48 -2.72
N GLN A 94 12.63 -7.64 -2.69
CA GLN A 94 12.98 -8.78 -3.55
C GLN A 94 12.32 -8.65 -4.92
N GLU A 95 13.11 -8.82 -5.98
CA GLU A 95 12.61 -9.04 -7.34
C GLU A 95 11.93 -10.41 -7.40
N ILE A 96 10.69 -10.45 -7.85
CA ILE A 96 9.92 -11.67 -8.07
C ILE A 96 10.07 -12.08 -9.54
N ILE A 97 10.21 -13.37 -9.80
CA ILE A 97 10.35 -13.91 -11.17
C ILE A 97 9.01 -14.45 -11.64
N LEU A 98 8.52 -13.93 -12.75
CA LEU A 98 7.28 -14.40 -13.36
C LEU A 98 7.46 -15.84 -13.85
N SER A 99 6.56 -16.73 -13.45
CA SER A 99 6.46 -18.09 -13.97
C SER A 99 5.01 -18.57 -13.94
N ASP A 100 4.69 -19.56 -14.77
CA ASP A 100 3.34 -20.15 -14.79
C ASP A 100 3.00 -20.83 -13.46
N GLU A 101 3.99 -21.48 -12.83
CA GLU A 101 3.86 -22.07 -11.51
C GLU A 101 3.53 -21.02 -10.44
N LEU A 102 4.16 -19.84 -10.52
CA LEU A 102 3.87 -18.75 -9.59
C LEU A 102 2.44 -18.22 -9.80
N VAL A 103 2.00 -18.03 -11.04
CA VAL A 103 0.64 -17.57 -11.34
C VAL A 103 -0.42 -18.58 -10.90
N GLU A 104 -0.13 -19.88 -10.96
CA GLU A 104 -1.02 -20.92 -10.42
C GLU A 104 -1.16 -20.84 -8.90
N LYS A 105 -0.04 -20.60 -8.19
CA LYS A 105 -0.03 -20.45 -6.73
C LYS A 105 -0.60 -19.10 -6.26
N GLU A 106 -0.45 -18.07 -7.07
CA GLU A 106 -0.88 -16.70 -6.78
C GLU A 106 -1.75 -16.15 -7.92
N PRO A 107 -3.05 -16.54 -7.99
CA PRO A 107 -3.90 -16.29 -9.15
C PRO A 107 -4.10 -14.82 -9.52
N HIS A 108 -3.93 -13.88 -8.58
CA HIS A 108 -3.96 -12.45 -8.88
C HIS A 108 -2.86 -12.03 -9.87
N LEU A 109 -1.75 -12.75 -9.95
CA LEU A 109 -0.63 -12.44 -10.85
C LEU A 109 -0.93 -12.68 -12.33
N LYS A 110 -2.09 -13.25 -12.68
CA LYS A 110 -2.57 -13.23 -14.07
C LYS A 110 -2.70 -11.80 -14.62
N GLN A 111 -2.92 -10.81 -13.76
CA GLN A 111 -2.83 -9.39 -14.10
C GLN A 111 -1.45 -9.03 -14.65
N TRP A 112 -0.39 -9.39 -13.92
CA TRP A 112 0.99 -9.13 -14.31
C TRP A 112 1.33 -9.82 -15.63
N LYS A 113 1.03 -11.12 -15.74
CA LYS A 113 1.26 -11.90 -16.96
C LYS A 113 0.54 -11.33 -18.19
N LYS A 114 -0.67 -10.80 -18.01
CA LYS A 114 -1.50 -10.27 -19.12
C LYS A 114 -1.13 -8.84 -19.51
N LEU A 115 -0.84 -7.99 -18.54
CA LEU A 115 -0.74 -6.54 -18.74
C LEU A 115 0.70 -6.04 -18.83
N PHE A 116 1.64 -6.68 -18.11
CA PHE A 116 3.00 -6.19 -17.96
C PHE A 116 4.05 -7.32 -17.97
N PRO A 117 3.98 -8.28 -18.93
CA PRO A 117 4.87 -9.45 -18.93
C PRO A 117 6.36 -9.11 -19.00
N GLU A 118 6.70 -7.92 -19.50
CA GLU A 118 8.06 -7.41 -19.63
C GLU A 118 8.57 -6.65 -18.40
N LYS A 119 7.68 -6.21 -17.51
CA LYS A 119 8.05 -5.42 -16.34
C LYS A 119 8.52 -6.32 -15.20
N LYS A 120 9.54 -5.85 -14.48
CA LYS A 120 9.98 -6.46 -13.23
C LYS A 120 8.94 -6.23 -12.13
N MET A 121 8.76 -7.21 -11.25
CA MET A 121 7.95 -7.07 -10.05
C MET A 121 8.82 -7.03 -8.81
N PHE A 122 8.57 -6.06 -7.92
CA PHE A 122 9.17 -6.02 -6.58
C PHE A 122 8.06 -6.04 -5.53
N ARG A 123 8.28 -6.77 -4.44
CA ARG A 123 7.34 -6.86 -3.30
C ARG A 123 8.05 -6.57 -1.98
N GLY A 124 7.80 -7.36 -0.93
CA GLY A 124 8.54 -7.31 0.32
C GLY A 124 9.98 -7.83 0.19
N PRO A 125 10.77 -7.72 1.26
CA PRO A 125 12.14 -8.19 1.33
C PRO A 125 12.21 -9.73 1.34
N ASN A 126 13.36 -10.27 0.91
CA ASN A 126 13.66 -11.66 1.15
C ASN A 126 13.79 -11.91 2.67
N PRO A 127 13.12 -12.92 3.25
CA PRO A 127 13.19 -13.20 4.68
C PRO A 127 14.61 -13.48 5.19
N LYS A 128 15.52 -13.93 4.32
CA LYS A 128 16.94 -14.14 4.65
C LYS A 128 17.70 -12.83 4.87
N ASP A 129 17.25 -11.75 4.25
CA ASP A 129 17.87 -10.43 4.34
C ASP A 129 17.30 -9.62 5.51
N LYS A 130 16.16 -10.05 6.07
CA LYS A 130 15.54 -9.42 7.23
C LYS A 130 16.38 -9.66 8.49
N LYS A 131 16.75 -8.56 9.16
CA LYS A 131 17.34 -8.60 10.51
C LYS A 131 16.28 -8.61 11.61
N ILE A 132 15.14 -7.99 11.35
CA ILE A 132 13.99 -7.96 12.26
C ILE A 132 12.97 -9.00 11.75
N PRO A 133 12.68 -10.07 12.51
CA PRO A 133 12.01 -11.25 11.96
C PRO A 133 10.51 -11.04 11.72
N VAL A 134 9.83 -10.30 12.60
CA VAL A 134 8.35 -10.22 12.61
C VAL A 134 7.82 -9.36 11.47
N HIS A 135 8.36 -8.15 11.32
CA HIS A 135 7.86 -7.18 10.34
C HIS A 135 8.87 -6.89 9.22
N ASN A 136 8.38 -6.44 8.07
CA ASN A 136 9.21 -5.87 7.03
C ASN A 136 9.52 -4.41 7.42
N VAL A 137 10.54 -4.22 8.25
CA VAL A 137 10.80 -2.95 8.94
C VAL A 137 12.28 -2.56 8.93
N VAL A 138 12.52 -1.25 8.84
CA VAL A 138 13.82 -0.61 9.07
C VAL A 138 13.69 0.47 10.14
N ILE A 139 14.73 0.63 10.97
CA ILE A 139 14.71 1.52 12.13
C ILE A 139 16.03 2.28 12.24
N THR A 140 15.94 3.60 12.40
CA THR A 140 17.06 4.44 12.82
C THR A 140 16.57 5.52 13.78
N GLY A 141 17.15 5.58 14.98
CA GLY A 141 16.78 6.57 15.98
C GLY A 141 15.29 6.50 16.30
N ARG A 142 14.58 7.61 16.14
CA ARG A 142 13.13 7.71 16.33
C ARG A 142 12.30 7.17 15.16
N ALA A 143 12.88 7.03 13.96
CA ALA A 143 12.14 6.66 12.76
C ALA A 143 12.03 5.14 12.61
N SER A 144 10.82 4.66 12.36
CA SER A 144 10.54 3.30 11.90
C SER A 144 9.72 3.36 10.61
N ASN A 145 10.18 2.63 9.60
CA ASN A 145 9.56 2.52 8.29
C ASN A 145 9.20 1.04 8.06
N ASN A 146 7.90 0.74 8.13
CA ASN A 146 7.36 -0.59 8.37
C ASN A 146 6.44 -1.07 7.22
N ASN A 147 6.18 -2.37 7.20
CA ASN A 147 5.31 -3.09 6.26
C ASN A 147 5.63 -2.78 4.79
N SER A 148 6.93 -2.84 4.46
CA SER A 148 7.46 -2.46 3.14
C SER A 148 7.11 -1.02 2.78
N ALA A 149 7.34 -0.16 3.77
CA ALA A 149 7.20 1.29 3.71
C ALA A 149 5.80 1.84 3.46
N THR A 150 4.77 1.24 4.07
CA THR A 150 3.41 1.80 4.04
C THR A 150 2.83 2.10 5.41
N GLU A 151 3.59 1.85 6.46
CA GLU A 151 3.31 2.26 7.82
C GLU A 151 4.56 2.91 8.36
N MET A 152 4.49 4.19 8.72
CA MET A 152 5.64 4.91 9.22
C MET A 152 5.32 5.47 10.59
N MET A 153 6.24 5.32 11.53
CA MET A 153 5.99 5.67 12.92
C MET A 153 7.20 6.35 13.56
N ASN A 154 6.90 7.20 14.52
CA ASN A 154 7.88 7.68 15.48
C ASN A 154 7.82 6.76 16.71
N ILE A 155 8.86 5.96 16.92
CA ILE A 155 8.86 4.91 17.96
C ILE A 155 8.92 5.45 19.39
N ILE A 156 9.15 6.75 19.57
CA ILE A 156 9.18 7.39 20.90
C ILE A 156 7.81 7.95 21.25
N THR A 157 7.14 8.62 20.32
CA THR A 157 5.79 9.15 20.56
C THR A 157 4.70 8.11 20.32
N MET A 158 5.02 7.02 19.62
CA MET A 158 4.10 5.97 19.16
C MET A 158 3.07 6.46 18.15
N ASP A 159 3.27 7.65 17.58
CA ASP A 159 2.45 8.16 16.49
C ASP A 159 2.78 7.39 15.20
N GLU A 160 1.75 7.02 14.45
CA GLU A 160 1.81 6.26 13.21
C GLU A 160 1.07 7.01 12.09
N VAL A 161 1.53 6.87 10.86
CA VAL A 161 0.78 7.21 9.64
C VAL A 161 0.72 6.01 8.72
N LEU A 162 -0.47 5.76 8.16
CA LEU A 162 -0.68 4.80 7.08
C LEU A 162 -0.52 5.51 5.74
N PHE A 163 0.45 5.09 4.95
CA PHE A 163 0.69 5.62 3.62
C PHE A 163 0.71 4.48 2.59
N PRO A 164 -0.44 3.89 2.24
CA PRO A 164 -0.51 2.82 1.26
C PRO A 164 0.16 3.20 -0.06
N ILE A 165 0.69 2.19 -0.76
CA ILE A 165 1.51 2.37 -1.97
C ILE A 165 0.86 3.28 -3.01
N LEU A 166 -0.46 3.21 -3.21
CA LEU A 166 -1.15 4.03 -4.21
C LEU A 166 -1.09 5.52 -3.88
N GLY A 167 -1.19 5.90 -2.61
CA GLY A 167 -1.01 7.30 -2.22
C GLY A 167 0.42 7.78 -2.49
N GLN A 168 1.40 6.94 -2.23
CA GLN A 168 2.81 7.26 -2.52
C GLN A 168 3.09 7.34 -4.03
N LEU A 169 2.44 6.50 -4.83
CA LEU A 169 2.55 6.55 -6.29
C LEU A 169 1.90 7.83 -6.85
N GLU A 170 0.76 8.28 -6.31
CA GLU A 170 0.20 9.59 -6.66
C GLU A 170 1.18 10.72 -6.30
N CYS A 171 1.87 10.65 -5.15
CA CYS A 171 2.97 11.57 -4.84
C CYS A 171 4.10 11.52 -5.86
N MET A 172 4.43 10.35 -6.39
CA MET A 172 5.43 10.20 -7.44
C MET A 172 4.94 10.69 -8.82
N HIS A 173 3.64 10.63 -9.08
CA HIS A 173 3.02 11.01 -10.34
C HIS A 173 2.53 12.46 -10.41
N HIS A 174 2.71 13.26 -9.35
CA HIS A 174 2.08 14.58 -9.24
C HIS A 174 0.55 14.49 -9.33
N GLY A 175 0.00 13.46 -8.70
CA GLY A 175 -1.43 13.17 -8.68
C GLY A 175 -2.13 13.78 -7.48
N ASP A 176 -3.36 13.32 -7.26
CA ASP A 176 -4.19 13.77 -6.15
C ASP A 176 -4.20 12.73 -5.01
N VAL A 177 -4.15 13.21 -3.78
CA VAL A 177 -4.22 12.39 -2.57
C VAL A 177 -5.34 12.83 -1.63
N LEU A 178 -5.83 11.89 -0.84
CA LEU A 178 -6.74 12.13 0.27
C LEU A 178 -5.95 12.01 1.57
N VAL A 179 -5.96 13.08 2.37
CA VAL A 179 -5.41 13.09 3.74
C VAL A 179 -6.57 13.03 4.72
N GLY A 180 -6.57 12.05 5.62
CA GLY A 180 -7.68 11.83 6.54
C GLY A 180 -7.33 10.87 7.67
N MET A 181 -8.38 10.32 8.29
CA MET A 181 -8.29 9.23 9.26
C MET A 181 -8.72 7.94 8.59
N THR A 182 -8.06 6.84 8.93
CA THR A 182 -8.42 5.51 8.41
C THR A 182 -9.89 5.15 8.64
N GLY A 183 -10.42 5.44 9.83
CA GLY A 183 -11.77 5.05 10.20
C GLY A 183 -11.97 3.53 10.24
N GLN A 184 -13.23 3.13 10.44
CA GLN A 184 -13.59 1.73 10.64
C GLN A 184 -13.37 0.87 9.39
N VAL A 185 -13.63 1.44 8.20
CA VAL A 185 -13.59 0.72 6.92
C VAL A 185 -12.17 0.33 6.57
N ILE A 186 -11.21 1.26 6.60
CA ILE A 186 -9.82 0.95 6.29
C ILE A 186 -9.26 0.02 7.37
N SER A 187 -9.64 0.22 8.64
CA SER A 187 -9.24 -0.66 9.73
C SER A 187 -9.65 -2.12 9.49
N VAL A 188 -10.82 -2.40 8.91
CA VAL A 188 -11.17 -3.77 8.47
C VAL A 188 -10.43 -4.15 7.19
N GLY A 189 -10.44 -3.27 6.18
CA GLY A 189 -9.95 -3.57 4.84
C GLY A 189 -8.48 -3.95 4.76
N ILE A 190 -7.60 -3.36 5.58
CA ILE A 190 -6.17 -3.68 5.60
C ILE A 190 -5.86 -5.13 6.01
N GLY A 191 -6.82 -5.80 6.68
CA GLY A 191 -6.70 -7.21 7.04
C GLY A 191 -7.05 -8.15 5.89
N MET A 192 -7.73 -7.66 4.85
CA MET A 192 -8.20 -8.47 3.73
C MET A 192 -7.11 -8.55 2.65
N THR A 193 -6.17 -9.47 2.86
CA THR A 193 -4.97 -9.58 2.03
C THR A 193 -5.07 -10.71 0.99
N VAL A 194 -4.01 -10.87 0.19
CA VAL A 194 -3.79 -12.08 -0.62
C VAL A 194 -2.51 -12.79 -0.17
N ALA A 195 -2.45 -14.09 -0.44
CA ALA A 195 -1.30 -14.91 -0.12
C ALA A 195 -0.19 -14.65 -1.15
N GLU A 196 0.95 -14.13 -0.69
CA GLU A 196 2.07 -13.77 -1.57
C GLU A 196 3.40 -14.32 -1.06
N MET A 197 4.22 -14.80 -1.99
CA MET A 197 5.65 -14.95 -1.79
C MET A 197 6.26 -13.57 -1.59
N TYR A 198 6.93 -13.41 -0.44
CA TYR A 198 7.56 -12.16 -0.03
C TYR A 198 6.57 -10.99 -0.09
N GLY A 199 5.36 -11.21 0.43
CA GLY A 199 4.34 -10.18 0.53
C GLY A 199 4.81 -8.97 1.33
N ARG A 200 4.14 -7.84 1.11
CA ARG A 200 4.54 -6.56 1.71
C ARG A 200 4.43 -6.53 3.24
N VAL A 201 3.48 -7.28 3.79
CA VAL A 201 3.29 -7.45 5.23
C VAL A 201 3.86 -8.78 5.71
N PHE A 202 3.53 -9.87 5.00
CA PHE A 202 3.90 -11.22 5.41
C PHE A 202 5.00 -11.80 4.51
N PRO A 203 6.08 -12.36 5.09
CA PRO A 203 7.20 -12.93 4.31
C PRO A 203 6.83 -14.22 3.55
N HIS A 204 5.74 -14.88 3.96
CA HIS A 204 5.29 -16.15 3.41
C HIS A 204 3.78 -16.10 3.12
N PRO A 205 3.30 -16.86 2.12
CA PRO A 205 1.87 -17.00 1.86
C PRO A 205 1.15 -17.54 3.11
N GLN A 206 0.22 -16.76 3.68
CA GLN A 206 -0.51 -17.12 4.91
C GLN A 206 -2.02 -16.96 4.77
N PHE A 207 -2.48 -15.79 4.33
CA PHE A 207 -3.91 -15.46 4.26
C PHE A 207 -4.37 -15.43 2.80
N GLU A 208 -5.28 -16.32 2.44
CA GLU A 208 -5.86 -16.36 1.09
C GLU A 208 -6.80 -15.15 0.83
N ALA A 209 -7.15 -14.91 -0.43
CA ALA A 209 -7.92 -13.76 -0.88
C ALA A 209 -9.29 -13.53 -0.17
N GLY A 210 -9.90 -14.59 0.34
CA GLY A 210 -11.18 -14.55 1.06
C GLY A 210 -11.04 -14.55 2.59
N ASP A 211 -9.82 -14.44 3.10
CA ASP A 211 -9.51 -14.50 4.53
C ASP A 211 -9.14 -13.13 5.11
N THR A 212 -9.00 -13.06 6.44
CA THR A 212 -8.54 -11.88 7.16
C THR A 212 -7.30 -12.17 7.99
N ALA A 213 -6.31 -11.28 7.89
CA ALA A 213 -5.08 -11.31 8.68
C ALA A 213 -5.28 -10.83 10.13
N HIS A 214 -6.40 -10.17 10.45
CA HIS A 214 -6.68 -9.73 11.82
C HIS A 214 -7.26 -10.84 12.69
N GLY A 215 -8.20 -11.62 12.15
CA GLY A 215 -8.91 -12.68 12.89
C GLY A 215 -9.62 -12.17 14.16
N SER A 216 -10.02 -10.91 14.19
CA SER A 216 -10.48 -10.20 15.40
C SER A 216 -11.99 -9.93 15.43
N GLY A 217 -12.71 -10.37 14.39
CA GLY A 217 -14.17 -10.19 14.28
C GLY A 217 -14.57 -8.71 14.40
N ALA A 218 -15.61 -8.41 15.18
CA ALA A 218 -16.12 -7.04 15.29
C ALA A 218 -15.12 -6.01 15.85
N TYR A 219 -14.02 -6.45 16.49
CA TYR A 219 -12.98 -5.54 16.97
C TYR A 219 -12.03 -5.08 15.86
N ALA A 220 -11.99 -5.75 14.70
CA ALA A 220 -11.12 -5.39 13.58
C ALA A 220 -11.31 -3.94 13.13
N LYS A 221 -12.55 -3.44 13.17
CA LYS A 221 -12.86 -2.04 12.86
C LYS A 221 -12.25 -1.01 13.80
N THR A 222 -11.70 -1.44 14.93
CA THR A 222 -11.14 -0.56 15.96
C THR A 222 -9.61 -0.53 15.99
N LEU A 223 -8.95 -1.51 15.34
CA LEU A 223 -7.50 -1.73 15.44
C LEU A 223 -6.70 -0.54 14.96
N LYS A 224 -7.11 0.05 13.83
CA LYS A 224 -6.38 1.15 13.19
C LYS A 224 -7.20 2.41 12.98
N GLN A 225 -8.47 2.45 13.37
CA GLN A 225 -9.44 3.52 13.03
C GLN A 225 -9.00 4.96 13.33
N TYR A 226 -8.06 5.15 14.27
CA TYR A 226 -7.57 6.46 14.71
C TYR A 226 -6.18 6.80 14.16
N ILE A 227 -5.69 6.06 13.17
CA ILE A 227 -4.39 6.35 12.54
C ILE A 227 -4.62 7.31 11.36
N PRO A 228 -3.90 8.45 11.29
CA PRO A 228 -3.83 9.28 10.09
C PRO A 228 -3.43 8.49 8.85
N CYS A 229 -4.02 8.80 7.71
CA CYS A 229 -3.63 8.18 6.46
C CYS A 229 -3.57 9.15 5.28
N ILE A 230 -2.70 8.81 4.34
CA ILE A 230 -2.59 9.47 3.04
C ILE A 230 -2.78 8.40 1.98
N VAL A 231 -3.86 8.49 1.21
CA VAL A 231 -4.23 7.49 0.20
C VAL A 231 -4.46 8.16 -1.16
N CYS A 232 -4.50 7.37 -2.23
CA CYS A 232 -4.86 7.89 -3.56
C CYS A 232 -6.33 8.34 -3.60
N ASP A 233 -6.66 9.17 -4.59
CA ASP A 233 -8.06 9.46 -4.96
C ASP A 233 -8.83 8.14 -5.23
N LYS A 234 -10.11 8.10 -4.83
CA LYS A 234 -10.98 6.92 -4.98
C LYS A 234 -11.10 6.45 -6.44
N LYS A 235 -11.02 7.38 -7.41
CA LYS A 235 -11.05 7.07 -8.85
C LYS A 235 -9.85 6.25 -9.29
N VAL A 236 -8.70 6.41 -8.62
CA VAL A 236 -7.47 5.67 -8.91
C VAL A 236 -7.65 4.21 -8.53
N ILE A 237 -8.03 3.93 -7.28
CA ILE A 237 -8.25 2.55 -6.83
C ILE A 237 -9.42 1.89 -7.58
N ALA A 238 -10.49 2.64 -7.89
CA ALA A 238 -11.60 2.14 -8.73
C ALA A 238 -11.08 1.61 -10.07
N ARG A 239 -10.35 2.44 -10.82
CA ARG A 239 -9.78 2.08 -12.13
C ARG A 239 -8.88 0.86 -12.05
N LEU A 240 -8.01 0.79 -11.04
CA LEU A 240 -7.05 -0.30 -10.88
C LEU A 240 -7.73 -1.62 -10.52
N THR A 241 -8.72 -1.60 -9.62
CA THR A 241 -9.50 -2.79 -9.28
C THR A 241 -10.36 -3.26 -10.46
N ILE A 242 -11.01 -2.35 -11.20
CA ILE A 242 -11.77 -2.69 -12.40
C ILE A 242 -10.86 -3.37 -13.44
N ARG A 243 -9.64 -2.85 -13.65
CA ARG A 243 -8.64 -3.47 -14.52
C ARG A 243 -8.31 -4.91 -14.08
N ALA A 244 -8.21 -5.17 -12.77
CA ALA A 244 -8.02 -6.52 -12.24
C ALA A 244 -9.20 -7.44 -12.55
N LEU A 245 -10.44 -6.97 -12.35
CA LEU A 245 -11.66 -7.71 -12.68
C LEU A 245 -11.73 -8.03 -14.19
N GLN A 246 -11.36 -7.09 -15.05
CA GLN A 246 -11.27 -7.28 -16.51
C GLN A 246 -10.13 -8.24 -16.93
N CYS A 247 -9.14 -8.46 -16.06
CA CYS A 247 -8.17 -9.54 -16.23
C CYS A 247 -8.71 -10.92 -15.80
N GLY A 248 -9.98 -10.98 -15.37
CA GLY A 248 -10.63 -12.20 -14.91
C GLY A 248 -10.34 -12.55 -13.46
N CYS A 249 -9.84 -11.61 -12.64
CA CYS A 249 -9.77 -11.80 -11.20
C CYS A 249 -11.17 -11.79 -10.59
N VAL A 250 -11.41 -12.69 -9.65
CA VAL A 250 -12.64 -12.77 -8.86
C VAL A 250 -12.32 -12.42 -7.41
N PRO A 251 -13.00 -11.42 -6.81
CA PRO A 251 -12.88 -11.11 -5.38
C PRO A 251 -13.11 -12.32 -4.49
N ALA A 252 -12.37 -12.38 -3.37
CA ALA A 252 -12.33 -13.49 -2.40
C ALA A 252 -11.71 -14.80 -2.92
N ARG A 253 -11.43 -14.91 -4.23
CA ARG A 253 -10.73 -16.08 -4.81
C ARG A 253 -9.34 -15.74 -5.30
N ASP A 254 -9.25 -14.71 -6.15
CA ASP A 254 -8.02 -14.33 -6.81
C ASP A 254 -7.42 -13.08 -6.16
N ILE A 255 -8.26 -12.08 -5.86
CA ILE A 255 -7.91 -10.80 -5.20
C ILE A 255 -8.67 -10.64 -3.89
N GLY A 256 -8.13 -9.84 -2.97
CA GLY A 256 -8.63 -9.65 -1.61
C GLY A 256 -10.11 -9.28 -1.54
N CYS A 257 -10.75 -9.60 -0.42
CA CYS A 257 -12.16 -9.29 -0.15
C CYS A 257 -12.34 -7.99 0.66
N SER A 258 -11.48 -6.99 0.47
CA SER A 258 -11.64 -5.71 1.17
C SER A 258 -12.95 -5.01 0.79
N PRO A 259 -13.47 -4.13 1.66
CA PRO A 259 -14.70 -3.37 1.39
C PRO A 259 -14.65 -2.59 0.07
N VAL A 260 -13.47 -2.08 -0.32
CA VAL A 260 -13.29 -1.37 -1.59
C VAL A 260 -13.48 -2.31 -2.78
N VAL A 261 -12.80 -3.47 -2.78
CA VAL A 261 -12.92 -4.46 -3.87
C VAL A 261 -14.36 -4.98 -3.97
N LEU A 262 -14.98 -5.30 -2.84
CA LEU A 262 -16.36 -5.78 -2.80
C LEU A 262 -17.37 -4.73 -3.26
N SER A 263 -17.16 -3.44 -2.93
CA SER A 263 -18.02 -2.34 -3.40
C SER A 263 -18.01 -2.20 -4.91
N ILE A 264 -16.82 -2.30 -5.52
CA ILE A 264 -16.66 -2.22 -6.98
C ILE A 264 -17.32 -3.42 -7.65
N ALA A 265 -17.06 -4.62 -7.14
CA ALA A 265 -17.64 -5.84 -7.70
C ALA A 265 -19.16 -5.85 -7.61
N ARG A 266 -19.72 -5.42 -6.47
CA ARG A 266 -21.16 -5.21 -6.27
C ARG A 266 -21.73 -4.19 -7.26
N ALA A 267 -21.10 -3.02 -7.38
CA ALA A 267 -21.58 -1.96 -8.26
C ALA A 267 -21.63 -2.41 -9.73
N MET A 268 -20.59 -3.11 -10.20
CA MET A 268 -20.53 -3.66 -11.57
C MET A 268 -21.37 -4.93 -11.77
N GLY A 269 -21.76 -5.60 -10.68
CA GLY A 269 -22.39 -6.92 -10.75
C GLY A 269 -21.45 -8.02 -11.26
N THR A 270 -20.14 -7.88 -11.03
CA THR A 270 -19.17 -8.92 -11.35
C THR A 270 -19.21 -10.04 -10.30
N PRO A 271 -18.82 -11.28 -10.66
CA PRO A 271 -18.81 -12.40 -9.71
C PRO A 271 -17.97 -12.11 -8.46
N ILE A 272 -18.46 -12.52 -7.30
CA ILE A 272 -17.75 -12.57 -6.02
C ILE A 272 -17.78 -14.03 -5.56
N ASP A 273 -16.65 -14.60 -5.13
CA ASP A 273 -16.60 -15.97 -4.61
C ASP A 273 -17.00 -16.01 -3.14
N PHE A 274 -18.30 -15.94 -2.90
CA PHE A 274 -18.87 -15.90 -1.55
C PHE A 274 -18.46 -17.11 -0.70
N ASP A 275 -18.27 -18.28 -1.30
CA ASP A 275 -17.96 -19.51 -0.58
C ASP A 275 -16.52 -19.52 -0.05
N ARG A 276 -15.65 -18.69 -0.62
CA ARG A 276 -14.27 -18.48 -0.13
C ARG A 276 -14.13 -17.40 0.93
N ILE A 277 -15.14 -16.55 1.13
CA ILE A 277 -15.11 -15.59 2.26
C ILE A 277 -15.23 -16.39 3.56
N THR A 278 -14.15 -16.43 4.34
CA THR A 278 -14.10 -17.21 5.58
C THR A 278 -15.06 -16.64 6.63
N PRO A 279 -15.53 -17.44 7.60
CA PRO A 279 -16.36 -16.92 8.69
C PRO A 279 -15.68 -15.79 9.49
N ALA A 280 -14.35 -15.85 9.63
CA ALA A 280 -13.58 -14.80 10.29
C ALA A 280 -13.61 -13.49 9.48
N ALA A 281 -13.32 -13.55 8.18
CA ALA A 281 -13.39 -12.39 7.30
C ALA A 281 -14.82 -11.81 7.25
N GLN A 282 -15.83 -12.67 7.14
CA GLN A 282 -17.23 -12.24 7.14
C GLN A 282 -17.61 -11.51 8.44
N ALA A 283 -17.17 -12.00 9.60
CA ALA A 283 -17.45 -11.34 10.88
C ALA A 283 -16.87 -9.92 10.97
N GLU A 284 -15.72 -9.68 10.34
CA GLU A 284 -15.12 -8.34 10.25
C GLU A 284 -15.86 -7.44 9.25
N LEU A 285 -16.21 -7.98 8.08
CA LEU A 285 -16.99 -7.28 7.05
C LEU A 285 -18.38 -6.87 7.57
N ASP A 286 -19.06 -7.77 8.28
CA ASP A 286 -20.37 -7.51 8.90
C ASP A 286 -20.30 -6.36 9.90
N SER A 287 -19.18 -6.21 10.60
CA SER A 287 -19.00 -5.19 11.65
C SER A 287 -19.03 -3.74 11.15
N ILE A 288 -18.87 -3.55 9.84
CA ILE A 288 -18.93 -2.28 9.11
C ILE A 288 -20.05 -2.26 8.06
N GLY A 289 -20.98 -3.21 8.12
CA GLY A 289 -22.15 -3.27 7.24
C GLY A 289 -21.92 -3.90 5.85
N CYS A 290 -20.73 -4.45 5.58
CA CYS A 290 -20.42 -5.17 4.34
C CYS A 290 -20.95 -6.62 4.39
N THR A 291 -22.27 -6.76 4.59
CA THR A 291 -22.95 -8.07 4.72
C THR A 291 -23.06 -8.79 3.38
N ARG A 292 -23.27 -10.12 3.40
CA ARG A 292 -23.51 -10.90 2.16
C ARG A 292 -24.74 -10.41 1.40
N GLU A 293 -25.78 -10.01 2.11
CA GLU A 293 -27.02 -9.46 1.60
C GLU A 293 -26.76 -8.14 0.88
N TRP A 294 -25.95 -7.26 1.48
CA TRP A 294 -25.51 -6.02 0.84
C TRP A 294 -24.70 -6.30 -0.43
N MET A 295 -23.74 -7.24 -0.37
CA MET A 295 -22.91 -7.61 -1.53
C MET A 295 -23.72 -8.14 -2.71
N LYS A 296 -24.87 -8.78 -2.47
CA LYS A 296 -25.77 -9.31 -3.50
C LYS A 296 -26.66 -8.24 -4.18
N GLN A 297 -26.73 -7.04 -3.62
CA GLN A 297 -27.52 -5.94 -4.19
C GLN A 297 -26.72 -5.22 -5.29
N THR A 298 -26.74 -5.77 -6.50
CA THR A 298 -25.97 -5.24 -7.63
C THR A 298 -26.66 -4.08 -8.32
N SER A 299 -25.87 -3.18 -8.93
CA SER A 299 -26.38 -2.04 -9.71
C SER A 299 -26.03 -2.12 -11.20
N HIS A 300 -25.19 -3.09 -11.61
CA HIS A 300 -24.76 -3.32 -12.99
C HIS A 300 -24.22 -2.07 -13.70
N MET A 301 -23.51 -1.22 -12.95
CA MET A 301 -22.85 -0.03 -13.48
C MET A 301 -21.70 -0.41 -14.40
N THR A 302 -21.49 0.38 -15.43
CA THR A 302 -20.32 0.32 -16.32
C THR A 302 -19.05 0.74 -15.58
N ALA A 303 -17.88 0.44 -16.16
CA ALA A 303 -16.61 0.84 -15.58
C ALA A 303 -16.49 2.37 -15.44
N GLU A 304 -16.92 3.09 -16.46
CA GLU A 304 -16.93 4.56 -16.52
C GLU A 304 -17.84 5.15 -15.44
N GLU A 305 -19.03 4.58 -15.25
CA GLU A 305 -19.96 5.00 -14.19
C GLU A 305 -19.39 4.77 -12.79
N VAL A 306 -18.78 3.60 -12.53
CA VAL A 306 -18.15 3.32 -11.22
C VAL A 306 -17.02 4.29 -10.93
N ILE A 307 -16.19 4.63 -11.93
CA ILE A 307 -15.11 5.60 -11.76
C ILE A 307 -15.67 7.01 -11.56
N ALA A 308 -16.68 7.42 -12.33
CA ALA A 308 -17.29 8.74 -12.22
C ALA A 308 -17.92 8.97 -10.83
N HIS A 309 -18.55 7.95 -10.26
CA HIS A 309 -19.22 7.96 -8.96
C HIS A 309 -18.40 7.29 -7.84
N ALA A 310 -17.08 7.19 -7.99
CA ALA A 310 -16.22 6.47 -7.04
C ALA A 310 -16.34 7.02 -5.60
N ASP A 311 -16.54 8.32 -5.44
CA ASP A 311 -16.69 8.96 -4.12
C ASP A 311 -17.95 8.51 -3.37
N GLU A 312 -19.01 8.20 -4.11
CA GLU A 312 -20.30 7.72 -3.60
C GLU A 312 -20.29 6.21 -3.35
N ILE A 313 -19.61 5.44 -4.21
CA ILE A 313 -19.61 3.98 -4.20
C ILE A 313 -18.58 3.42 -3.21
N LEU A 314 -17.37 3.96 -3.21
CA LEU A 314 -16.28 3.39 -2.43
C LEU A 314 -16.35 3.89 -0.99
N PRO A 315 -16.38 2.98 0.00
CA PRO A 315 -16.19 3.37 1.38
C PRO A 315 -14.72 3.74 1.58
N GLY A 316 -14.37 4.41 2.67
CA GLY A 316 -12.96 4.69 2.94
C GLY A 316 -12.73 5.77 3.98
N VAL A 317 -11.75 6.61 3.69
CA VAL A 317 -11.15 7.60 4.59
C VAL A 317 -12.19 8.49 5.25
N GLU A 318 -12.12 8.59 6.57
CA GLU A 318 -12.93 9.51 7.37
C GLU A 318 -12.23 10.88 7.48
N GLN A 319 -13.02 11.95 7.58
CA GLN A 319 -12.50 13.33 7.69
C GLN A 319 -11.49 13.67 6.60
N ALA A 320 -11.72 13.11 5.40
CA ALA A 320 -10.80 13.22 4.28
C ALA A 320 -10.88 14.60 3.64
N LYS A 321 -9.71 15.14 3.30
CA LYS A 321 -9.59 16.30 2.42
C LYS A 321 -8.65 15.96 1.27
N LYS A 322 -9.03 16.45 0.09
CA LYS A 322 -8.30 16.25 -1.15
C LYS A 322 -7.23 17.32 -1.31
N TYR A 323 -6.04 16.89 -1.71
CA TYR A 323 -4.89 17.74 -2.03
C TYR A 323 -4.26 17.29 -3.34
N HIS A 324 -3.71 18.24 -4.06
CA HIS A 324 -2.72 17.91 -5.09
C HIS A 324 -1.39 17.57 -4.38
N ALA A 325 -0.69 16.52 -4.81
CA ALA A 325 0.52 16.08 -4.12
C ALA A 325 1.58 17.18 -4.00
N ASP A 326 1.75 18.00 -5.03
CA ASP A 326 2.75 19.08 -5.03
C ASP A 326 2.44 20.20 -4.03
N ASP A 327 1.21 20.30 -3.51
CA ASP A 327 0.88 21.25 -2.44
C ASP A 327 1.43 20.79 -1.08
N LEU A 328 1.73 19.50 -0.94
CA LEU A 328 2.21 18.87 0.30
C LEU A 328 3.71 18.58 0.26
N LEU A 329 4.28 18.42 -0.93
CA LEU A 329 5.65 17.96 -1.13
C LEU A 329 6.62 19.11 -1.38
N VAL A 330 7.84 18.95 -0.89
CA VAL A 330 8.97 19.84 -1.18
C VAL A 330 9.96 19.12 -2.08
N GLU A 331 10.25 19.67 -3.27
CA GLU A 331 11.34 19.21 -4.13
C GLU A 331 12.69 19.70 -3.59
N LYS A 332 13.68 18.82 -3.57
CA LYS A 332 15.06 19.08 -3.16
C LYS A 332 16.05 18.45 -4.14
N GLU A 333 17.29 18.93 -4.09
CA GLU A 333 18.38 18.44 -4.93
C GLU A 333 19.69 18.34 -4.13
N ILE A 334 20.47 17.29 -4.42
CA ILE A 334 21.84 17.08 -3.93
C ILE A 334 22.79 16.62 -5.04
#